data_AF-A0A965F1H1-F1
#
_entry.id   AF-A0A965F1H1-F1
#
_cell.length_a   1.000
_cell.length_b   1.000
_cell.length_c   1.000
_cell.angle_alpha   90.00
_cell.angle_beta   90.00
_cell.angle_gamma   90.00
#
_symmetry.space_group_name_H-M   'P 1'
#
loop_
_entity.id
_entity.type
_entity.pdbx_description
1 polymer ?
#
loop_
_entity_poly.entity_id
_entity_poly.type
_entity_poly.pdbx_seq_one_letter_code
_entity_poly.pdbx_strand_id
1 'polypeptide(L)'
;GNHSPRVFCDTVDVVCGIGWDKVDPANPAFRFVNVHRVVTNLGVFDFGGPGHTMRAVSLHPGITPQQVRDNTAFDVHGLDEAGRSRPPTGAELSLIRERIDPGSLRDKEVKL
;
A
#
# COMPACT_ATOMS: atom_id res chain seq x y z
N GLY A 1 -4.50 6.43 6.97
CA GLY A 1 -4.20 5.01 7.19
C GLY A 1 -5.40 4.22 7.68
N ASN A 2 -6.42 4.03 6.84
CA ASN A 2 -7.52 3.10 7.11
C ASN A 2 -7.85 2.29 5.84
N HIS A 3 -7.27 1.09 5.75
CA HIS A 3 -7.51 0.14 4.67
C HIS A 3 -8.93 -0.41 4.78
N SER A 4 -9.75 -0.20 3.74
CA SER A 4 -11.13 -0.71 3.72
C SER A 4 -11.63 -0.92 2.29
N PRO A 5 -12.70 -1.72 2.07
CA PRO A 5 -13.22 -2.00 0.73
C PRO A 5 -13.77 -0.75 0.04
N ARG A 6 -14.11 0.29 0.81
CA ARG A 6 -14.54 1.59 0.27
C ARG A 6 -13.39 2.38 -0.36
N VAL A 7 -12.16 2.14 0.09
CA VAL A 7 -10.94 2.79 -0.42
C VAL A 7 -10.32 1.93 -1.53
N PHE A 8 -10.23 0.63 -1.30
CA PHE A 8 -9.75 -0.35 -2.27
C PHE A 8 -10.94 -1.00 -2.96
N CYS A 9 -11.61 -0.23 -3.81
CA CYS A 9 -12.79 -0.63 -4.58
C CYS A 9 -12.43 -1.14 -5.99
N ASP A 10 -13.37 -1.84 -6.65
CA ASP A 10 -13.18 -2.35 -8.02
C ASP A 10 -13.08 -1.24 -9.06
N THR A 11 -13.76 -0.11 -8.85
CA THR A 11 -13.76 1.01 -9.77
C THR A 11 -13.87 2.31 -8.99
N VAL A 12 -12.98 3.26 -9.30
CA VAL A 12 -13.03 4.61 -8.74
C VAL A 12 -14.04 5.47 -9.49
N ASP A 13 -14.72 6.37 -8.78
CA ASP A 13 -15.71 7.25 -9.40
C ASP A 13 -15.08 8.24 -10.40
N VAL A 14 -13.89 8.76 -10.07
CA VAL A 14 -13.15 9.73 -10.87
C VAL A 14 -11.67 9.42 -10.84
N VAL A 15 -11.03 9.35 -12.02
CA VAL A 15 -9.59 9.09 -12.16
C VAL A 15 -8.82 10.41 -12.05
N CYS A 16 -8.35 10.74 -10.85
CA CYS A 16 -7.49 11.90 -10.61
C CYS A 16 -5.99 11.58 -10.76
N GLY A 17 -5.59 10.37 -10.37
CA GLY A 17 -4.25 9.82 -10.60
C GLY A 17 -4.38 8.63 -11.55
N ILE A 18 -3.60 8.62 -12.62
CA ILE A 18 -3.69 7.56 -13.63
C ILE A 18 -3.16 6.22 -13.08
N GLY A 19 -3.89 5.15 -13.36
CA GLY A 19 -3.45 3.77 -13.15
C GLY A 19 -2.71 3.21 -14.37
N TRP A 20 -2.19 1.99 -14.22
CA TRP A 20 -1.49 1.27 -15.30
C TRP A 20 -2.40 0.90 -16.47
N ASP A 21 -3.70 0.73 -16.22
CA ASP A 21 -4.72 0.45 -17.24
C ASP A 21 -4.99 1.64 -18.18
N LYS A 22 -4.49 2.83 -17.85
CA LYS A 22 -4.58 4.04 -18.69
C LYS A 22 -3.32 4.30 -19.51
N VAL A 23 -2.29 3.49 -19.35
CA VAL A 23 -1.02 3.63 -20.08
C VAL A 23 -1.20 3.10 -21.50
N ASP A 24 -1.06 3.98 -22.49
CA ASP A 24 -1.00 3.59 -23.90
C ASP A 24 0.45 3.21 -24.27
N PRO A 25 0.73 1.92 -24.56
CA PRO A 25 2.09 1.46 -24.88
C PRO A 25 2.59 1.99 -26.24
N ALA A 26 1.69 2.43 -27.13
CA ALA A 26 2.08 3.02 -28.42
C ALA A 26 2.45 4.50 -28.31
N ASN A 27 2.09 5.17 -27.21
CA ASN A 27 2.34 6.59 -27.00
C ASN A 27 3.52 6.82 -26.02
N PRO A 28 4.67 7.32 -26.50
CA PRO A 28 5.85 7.55 -25.66
C PRO A 28 5.63 8.54 -24.51
N ALA A 29 4.57 9.36 -24.53
CA ALA A 29 4.25 10.29 -23.45
C ALA A 29 4.07 9.57 -22.09
N PHE A 30 3.58 8.32 -22.10
CA PHE A 30 3.36 7.55 -20.88
C PHE A 30 4.60 6.83 -20.34
N ARG A 31 5.76 6.93 -20.99
CA ARG A 31 6.98 6.19 -20.61
C ARG A 31 7.51 6.48 -19.19
N PHE A 32 7.03 7.56 -18.57
CA PHE A 32 7.44 7.97 -17.22
C PHE A 32 6.47 7.55 -16.13
N VAL A 33 5.37 6.88 -16.47
CA VAL A 33 4.43 6.38 -15.47
C VAL A 33 5.14 5.33 -14.61
N ASN A 34 5.14 5.57 -13.30
CA ASN A 34 5.74 4.68 -12.32
C ASN A 34 4.99 4.80 -10.99
N VAL A 35 3.80 4.22 -10.93
CA VAL A 35 3.05 4.13 -9.66
C VAL A 35 3.73 3.07 -8.80
N HIS A 36 4.53 3.52 -7.84
CA HIS A 36 5.53 2.66 -7.20
C HIS A 36 4.96 1.78 -6.07
N ARG A 37 4.33 2.38 -5.04
CA ARG A 37 3.90 1.67 -3.83
C ARG A 37 2.65 2.28 -3.21
N VAL A 38 1.92 1.46 -2.48
CA VAL A 38 0.86 1.86 -1.55
C VAL A 38 1.21 1.34 -0.16
N VAL A 39 1.19 2.21 0.85
CA VAL A 39 1.44 1.85 2.25
C VAL A 39 0.17 2.14 3.04
N THR A 40 -0.29 1.18 3.82
CA THR A 40 -1.54 1.27 4.61
C THR A 40 -1.28 0.90 6.07
N ASN A 41 -2.31 0.92 6.91
CA ASN A 41 -2.22 0.37 8.27
C ASN A 41 -2.09 -1.17 8.29
N LEU A 42 -2.32 -1.88 7.17
CA LEU A 42 -2.25 -3.34 7.10
C LEU A 42 -0.93 -3.87 6.51
N GLY A 43 -0.30 -3.11 5.62
CA GLY A 43 0.85 -3.59 4.87
C GLY A 43 1.33 -2.66 3.76
N VAL A 44 2.32 -3.16 3.03
CA VAL A 44 2.94 -2.52 1.86
C VAL A 44 2.56 -3.30 0.61
N PHE A 45 2.10 -2.58 -0.41
CA PHE A 45 1.64 -3.11 -1.67
C PHE A 45 2.33 -2.42 -2.84
N ASP A 46 2.38 -3.09 -3.98
CA ASP A 46 2.83 -2.54 -5.25
C ASP A 46 1.93 -2.98 -6.41
N PHE A 47 2.28 -2.57 -7.63
CA PHE A 47 1.57 -2.94 -8.86
C PHE A 47 2.42 -3.91 -9.71
N GLY A 48 3.08 -4.86 -9.05
CA GLY A 48 3.93 -5.88 -9.67
C GLY A 48 3.23 -7.21 -9.92
N GLY A 49 1.92 -7.30 -9.73
CA GLY A 49 1.11 -8.46 -10.11
C GLY A 49 0.93 -8.58 -11.63
N PRO A 50 0.32 -9.69 -12.11
CA PRO A 50 0.00 -9.87 -13.52
C PRO A 50 -0.78 -8.68 -14.08
N GLY A 51 -0.37 -8.14 -15.22
CA GLY A 51 -1.03 -6.98 -15.83
C GLY A 51 -0.99 -5.71 -14.98
N HIS A 52 0.03 -5.55 -14.13
CA HIS A 52 0.15 -4.43 -13.17
C HIS A 52 -0.96 -4.37 -12.11
N THR A 53 -1.53 -5.52 -11.78
CA THR A 53 -2.46 -5.64 -10.64
C THR A 53 -1.75 -5.43 -9.31
N MET A 54 -2.54 -5.08 -8.29
CA MET A 54 -2.03 -4.88 -6.94
C MET A 54 -1.48 -6.19 -6.38
N ARG A 55 -0.29 -6.12 -5.77
CA ARG A 55 0.42 -7.24 -5.16
C ARG A 55 0.90 -6.89 -3.77
N ALA A 56 0.83 -7.86 -2.86
CA ALA A 56 1.36 -7.72 -1.52
C ALA A 56 2.89 -7.82 -1.52
N VAL A 57 3.56 -6.80 -0.98
CA VAL A 57 5.03 -6.81 -0.78
C VAL A 57 5.36 -7.31 0.62
N SER A 58 4.65 -6.80 1.63
CA SER A 58 4.75 -7.29 3.01
C SER A 58 3.53 -6.92 3.82
N LEU A 59 3.20 -7.73 4.83
CA LEU A 59 2.17 -7.42 5.81
C LEU A 59 2.81 -6.96 7.12
N HIS A 60 2.18 -5.98 7.78
CA HIS A 60 2.67 -5.50 9.06
C HIS A 60 2.59 -6.61 10.12
N PRO A 61 3.45 -6.58 11.16
CA PRO A 61 3.39 -7.54 12.25
C PRO A 61 1.98 -7.63 12.86
N GLY A 62 1.45 -8.84 13.04
CA GLY A 62 0.11 -9.08 13.57
C GLY A 62 -1.03 -9.10 12.53
N ILE A 63 -0.79 -8.64 11.30
CA ILE A 63 -1.83 -8.65 10.24
C ILE A 63 -1.84 -9.98 9.49
N THR A 64 -3.02 -10.55 9.27
CA THR A 64 -3.19 -11.79 8.51
C THR A 64 -3.54 -11.51 7.04
N PRO A 65 -3.22 -12.42 6.11
CA PRO A 65 -3.72 -12.36 4.74
C PRO A 65 -5.25 -12.21 4.69
N GLN A 66 -5.98 -12.96 5.53
CA GLN A 66 -7.44 -12.88 5.60
C GLN A 66 -7.94 -11.47 5.94
N GLN A 67 -7.33 -10.79 6.92
CA GLN A 67 -7.71 -9.42 7.27
C GLN A 67 -7.56 -8.44 6.11
N VAL A 68 -6.56 -8.63 5.25
CA VAL A 68 -6.42 -7.84 4.03
C VAL A 68 -7.53 -8.18 3.05
N ARG A 69 -7.79 -9.47 2.79
CA ARG A 69 -8.89 -9.89 1.89
C ARG A 69 -10.24 -9.33 2.33
N ASP A 70 -10.55 -9.37 3.62
CA ASP A 70 -11.80 -8.85 4.17
C ASP A 70 -11.92 -7.32 4.02
N ASN A 71 -10.80 -6.61 3.83
CA ASN A 71 -10.74 -5.16 3.72
C ASN A 71 -10.38 -4.65 2.31
N THR A 72 -10.35 -5.52 1.30
CA THR A 72 -10.09 -5.15 -0.10
C THR A 72 -11.23 -5.70 -0.97
N ALA A 73 -11.80 -4.90 -1.88
CA ALA A 73 -12.92 -5.35 -2.72
C ALA A 73 -12.49 -6.28 -3.87
N PHE A 74 -11.18 -6.35 -4.15
CA PHE A 74 -10.58 -7.14 -5.22
C PHE A 74 -9.45 -8.02 -4.70
N ASP A 75 -9.05 -9.01 -5.51
CA ASP A 75 -7.97 -9.93 -5.16
C ASP A 75 -6.59 -9.23 -5.16
N VAL A 76 -5.83 -9.46 -4.10
CA VAL A 76 -4.43 -9.00 -3.99
C VAL A 76 -3.50 -10.14 -4.36
N HIS A 77 -2.67 -9.92 -5.38
CA HIS A 77 -1.72 -10.94 -5.83
C HIS A 77 -0.63 -11.22 -4.78
N GLY A 78 -0.25 -12.50 -4.62
CA GLY A 78 0.85 -12.92 -3.74
C GLY A 78 0.60 -12.69 -2.24
N LEU A 79 -0.67 -12.60 -1.84
CA LEU A 79 -1.03 -12.19 -0.48
C LEU A 79 -0.71 -13.24 0.59
N ASP A 80 -0.86 -14.53 0.27
CA ASP A 80 -0.60 -15.61 1.21
C ASP A 80 0.91 -15.88 1.37
N GLU A 81 1.71 -15.53 0.37
CA GLU A 81 3.17 -15.63 0.37
C GLU A 81 3.87 -14.36 0.91
N ALA A 82 3.10 -13.31 1.21
CA ALA A 82 3.65 -12.03 1.63
C ALA A 82 4.41 -12.14 2.96
N GLY A 83 5.68 -11.72 2.94
CA GLY A 83 6.51 -11.66 4.12
C GLY A 83 6.07 -10.60 5.14
N ARG A 84 6.79 -10.51 6.26
CA ARG A 84 6.53 -9.50 7.29
C ARG A 84 7.31 -8.22 7.01
N SER A 85 6.68 -7.07 7.25
CA SER A 85 7.37 -5.78 7.19
C SER A 85 8.49 -5.77 8.23
N ARG A 86 9.67 -5.26 7.84
CA ARG A 86 10.83 -5.20 8.74
C ARG A 86 10.50 -4.42 10.01
N PRO A 87 11.01 -4.83 11.18
CA PRO A 87 10.97 -3.97 12.35
C PRO A 87 11.82 -2.72 12.09
N PRO A 88 11.43 -1.56 12.64
CA PRO A 88 12.30 -0.40 12.68
C PRO A 88 13.57 -0.69 13.48
N THR A 89 14.68 -0.11 13.08
CA THR A 89 15.94 -0.14 13.84
C THR A 89 15.85 0.78 15.07
N GLY A 90 16.72 0.56 16.07
CA GLY A 90 16.78 1.44 17.24
C GLY A 90 17.03 2.91 16.89
N ALA A 91 17.92 3.16 15.92
CA ALA A 91 18.22 4.52 15.45
C ALA A 91 17.01 5.18 14.77
N GLU A 92 16.27 4.44 13.95
CA GLU A 92 15.03 4.94 13.33
C GLU A 92 13.95 5.25 14.38
N LEU A 93 13.80 4.39 15.41
CA LEU A 93 12.86 4.63 16.49
C LEU A 93 13.18 5.90 17.28
N SER A 94 14.45 6.10 17.68
CA SER A 94 14.88 7.32 18.36
C SER A 94 14.66 8.55 17.49
N LEU A 95 15.01 8.49 16.20
CA LEU A 95 14.80 9.61 15.29
C LEU A 95 13.33 10.00 15.18
N ILE A 96 12.44 9.01 15.01
CA ILE A 96 10.99 9.24 14.93
C ILE A 96 10.45 9.81 16.24
N ARG A 97 10.77 9.19 17.38
CA ARG A 97 10.18 9.52 18.69
C ARG A 97 10.74 10.78 19.33
N GLU A 98 11.97 11.17 19.02
CA GLU A 98 12.65 12.25 19.72
C GLU A 98 12.85 13.50 18.84
N ARG A 99 12.88 13.35 17.50
CA ARG A 99 13.27 14.43 16.59
C ARG A 99 12.25 14.76 15.52
N ILE A 100 11.67 13.76 14.87
CA ILE A 100 10.76 13.97 13.73
C ILE A 100 9.31 14.16 14.22
N ASP A 101 8.83 13.27 15.08
CA ASP A 101 7.45 13.29 15.57
C ASP A 101 7.39 13.01 17.09
N PRO A 102 7.96 13.92 17.91
CA PRO A 102 7.94 13.77 19.37
C PRO A 102 6.54 13.86 19.97
N GLY A 103 5.62 14.56 19.30
CA GLY A 103 4.21 14.66 19.69
C GLY A 103 3.37 13.44 19.33
N SER A 104 3.94 12.44 18.65
CA SER A 104 3.25 11.24 18.18
C SER A 104 1.99 11.53 17.36
N LEU A 105 2.05 12.53 16.47
CA LEU A 105 0.97 12.85 15.54
C LEU A 105 0.66 11.68 14.60
N ARG A 106 1.68 10.86 14.26
CA ARG A 106 1.53 9.64 13.44
C ARG A 106 0.46 8.68 13.97
N ASP A 107 0.23 8.64 15.28
CA ASP A 107 -0.71 7.72 15.91
C ASP A 107 -2.16 8.09 15.56
N LYS A 108 -2.43 9.34 15.14
CA LYS A 108 -3.74 9.79 14.65
C LYS A 108 -4.00 9.42 13.18
N GLU A 109 -2.94 9.13 12.42
CA GLU A 109 -3.02 8.82 10.99
C GLU A 109 -3.35 7.35 10.70
N VAL A 110 -3.17 6.49 11.70
CA VAL A 110 -3.33 5.03 11.61
C VAL A 110 -4.50 4.62 12.49
N LYS A 111 -5.56 4.09 11.87
CA LYS A 111 -6.66 3.46 12.62
C LYS A 111 -6.29 2.00 12.91
N LEU A 112 -6.44 1.62 14.17
CA LEU A 112 -6.36 0.24 14.64
C LEU A 112 -7.64 -0.51 14.31
#